data_AF-A0AA41SRJ8-F1
#
_entry.id   AF-A0AA41SRJ8-F1
#
_cell.length_a   1.000
_cell.length_b   1.000
_cell.length_c   1.000
_cell.angle_alpha   90.00
_cell.angle_beta   90.00
_cell.angle_gamma   90.00
#
_symmetry.space_group_name_H-M   'P 1'
#
loop_
_entity.id
_entity.type
_entity.pdbx_description
1 polymer ?
#
loop_
_entity_poly.entity_id
_entity_poly.type
_entity_poly.pdbx_seq_one_letter_code
_entity_poly.pdbx_strand_id
1 'polypeptide(L)'
;VKGLLKEKKLEMLVDPDLSNNYIDEEVEQLIQVALLCTQGSPMERPKMSEVVRMLEGDGLAERWEEWQKVEVVRQEVEHAPHRHHEWVPDSIDNLHAVELSGPR
;
A
#
# COMPACT_ATOMS: atom_id res chain seq x y z
N VAL A 1 -4.88 -5.53 7.03
CA VAL A 1 -3.52 -6.11 6.88
C VAL A 1 -2.47 -5.35 7.68
N LYS A 2 -2.11 -4.09 7.33
CA LYS A 2 -1.05 -3.32 8.04
C LYS A 2 -1.20 -3.30 9.57
N GLY A 3 -2.42 -3.09 10.09
CA GLY A 3 -2.68 -3.13 11.53
C GLY A 3 -2.41 -4.48 12.18
N LEU A 4 -2.90 -5.57 11.56
CA LEU A 4 -2.68 -6.95 12.04
C LEU A 4 -1.20 -7.34 12.05
N LEU A 5 -0.44 -6.89 11.03
CA LEU A 5 1.01 -7.08 10.98
C LEU A 5 1.72 -6.36 12.13
N LYS A 6 1.36 -5.09 12.40
CA LYS A 6 1.90 -4.31 13.53
C LYS A 6 1.57 -4.94 14.88
N GLU A 7 0.40 -5.55 15.00
CA GLU A 7 -0.06 -6.27 16.20
C GLU A 7 0.49 -7.71 16.30
N LYS A 8 1.29 -8.16 15.32
CA LYS A 8 1.82 -9.53 15.22
C LYS A 8 0.74 -10.64 15.24
N LYS A 9 -0.45 -10.34 14.70
CA LYS A 9 -1.56 -11.30 14.55
C LYS A 9 -1.48 -12.03 13.21
N LEU A 10 -0.40 -12.77 12.99
CA LEU A 10 -0.12 -13.45 11.72
C LEU A 10 -1.12 -14.57 11.44
N GLU A 11 -1.63 -15.24 12.47
CA GLU A 11 -2.65 -16.29 12.39
C GLU A 11 -3.97 -15.84 11.75
N MET A 12 -4.23 -14.52 11.74
CA MET A 12 -5.40 -13.94 11.06
C MET A 12 -5.15 -13.61 9.59
N LEU A 13 -3.90 -13.70 9.13
CA LEU A 13 -3.45 -13.35 7.78
C LEU A 13 -3.02 -14.58 6.98
N VAL A 14 -2.54 -15.62 7.66
CA VAL A 14 -2.05 -16.85 7.03
C VAL A 14 -3.21 -17.77 6.68
N ASP A 15 -3.05 -18.54 5.61
CA ASP A 15 -3.99 -19.57 5.19
C ASP A 15 -4.17 -20.63 6.31
N PRO A 16 -5.41 -20.87 6.79
CA PRO A 16 -5.69 -21.89 7.80
C PRO A 16 -5.24 -23.30 7.40
N ASP A 17 -5.21 -23.61 6.11
CA ASP A 17 -4.84 -24.95 5.62
C ASP A 17 -3.35 -25.25 5.83
N LEU A 18 -2.51 -24.23 6.02
CA LEU A 18 -1.09 -24.41 6.38
C LEU A 18 -0.92 -25.00 7.78
N SER A 19 -1.97 -25.02 8.62
CA SER A 19 -1.98 -25.73 9.92
C SER A 19 -0.78 -25.40 10.82
N ASN A 20 -0.40 -24.12 10.91
CA ASN A 20 0.79 -23.64 11.63
C ASN A 20 2.13 -24.22 11.14
N ASN A 21 2.20 -24.81 9.94
CA ASN A 21 3.43 -25.27 9.31
C ASN A 21 4.10 -24.16 8.51
N TYR A 22 4.47 -23.08 9.20
CA TYR A 22 5.20 -21.96 8.62
C TYR A 22 6.10 -21.30 9.67
N ILE A 23 7.06 -20.53 9.19
CA ILE A 23 7.95 -19.73 10.04
C ILE A 23 7.38 -18.31 10.08
N ASP A 24 7.10 -17.80 11.29
CA ASP A 24 6.50 -16.48 11.50
C ASP A 24 7.30 -15.37 10.80
N GLU A 25 8.63 -15.43 10.87
CA GLU A 25 9.53 -14.46 10.24
C GLU A 25 9.42 -14.48 8.70
N GLU A 26 9.32 -15.65 8.08
CA GLU A 26 9.19 -15.78 6.62
C GLU A 26 7.85 -15.24 6.13
N VAL A 27 6.78 -15.51 6.88
CA VAL A 27 5.45 -14.97 6.61
C VAL A 27 5.45 -13.45 6.75
N GLU A 28 6.06 -12.92 7.81
CA GLU A 28 6.17 -11.47 8.01
C GLU A 28 6.90 -10.82 6.83
N GLN A 29 8.06 -11.34 6.43
CA GLN A 29 8.81 -10.84 5.27
C GLN A 29 7.98 -10.90 3.97
N LEU A 30 7.26 -11.99 3.74
CA LEU A 30 6.42 -12.14 2.56
C LEU A 30 5.28 -11.12 2.54
N ILE A 31 4.64 -10.86 3.69
CA ILE A 31 3.60 -9.84 3.82
C ILE A 31 4.19 -8.45 3.57
N GLN A 32 5.40 -8.15 4.06
CA GLN A 32 6.08 -6.89 3.80
C GLN A 32 6.32 -6.68 2.30
N VAL A 33 6.84 -7.70 1.60
CA VAL A 33 7.01 -7.67 0.14
C VAL A 33 5.66 -7.45 -0.58
N ALA A 34 4.61 -8.16 -0.17
CA ALA A 34 3.28 -8.00 -0.75
C ALA A 34 2.71 -6.58 -0.57
N LEU A 35 2.91 -5.99 0.60
CA LEU A 35 2.49 -4.61 0.89
C LEU A 35 3.26 -3.58 0.05
N LEU A 36 4.55 -3.77 -0.17
CA LEU A 36 5.34 -2.93 -1.09
C LEU A 36 4.85 -3.06 -2.54
N CYS A 37 4.52 -4.28 -2.99
CA CYS A 37 4.05 -4.54 -4.36
C CYS A 37 2.65 -3.98 -4.63
N THR A 38 1.81 -3.86 -3.61
CA THR A 38 0.39 -3.45 -3.73
C THR A 38 0.15 -1.98 -3.40
N GLN A 39 1.21 -1.16 -3.38
CA GLN A 39 1.09 0.28 -3.13
C GLN A 39 0.15 0.98 -4.12
N GLY A 40 -0.60 1.97 -3.62
CA GLY A 40 -1.60 2.68 -4.42
C GLY A 40 -0.99 3.42 -5.62
N SER A 41 0.19 4.01 -5.44
CA SER A 41 0.95 4.63 -6.53
C SER A 41 1.76 3.57 -7.28
N PRO A 42 1.60 3.45 -8.61
CA PRO A 42 2.42 2.54 -9.42
C PRO A 42 3.92 2.84 -9.36
N MET A 43 4.30 4.09 -9.10
CA MET A 43 5.70 4.53 -9.07
C MET A 43 6.44 4.11 -7.80
N GLU A 44 5.72 3.79 -6.73
CA GLU A 44 6.32 3.35 -5.46
C GLU A 44 6.59 1.83 -5.47
N ARG A 45 5.82 1.09 -6.28
CA ARG A 45 5.90 -0.38 -6.37
C ARG A 45 7.30 -0.81 -6.83
N PRO A 46 7.91 -1.81 -6.18
CA PRO A 46 9.20 -2.35 -6.59
C PRO A 46 9.15 -2.97 -7.98
N LYS A 47 10.28 -2.90 -8.69
CA LYS A 47 10.46 -3.69 -9.92
C LYS A 47 10.51 -5.17 -9.57
N MET A 48 10.08 -6.05 -10.47
CA MET A 48 10.16 -7.50 -10.23
C MET A 48 11.57 -8.00 -9.92
N SER A 49 12.61 -7.39 -10.48
CA SER A 49 14.01 -7.70 -10.13
C SER A 49 14.36 -7.37 -8.67
N GLU A 50 13.77 -6.31 -8.13
CA GLU A 50 13.95 -5.93 -6.72
C GLU A 50 13.15 -6.87 -5.82
N VAL A 51 11.95 -7.29 -6.24
CA VAL A 51 11.16 -8.30 -5.54
C VAL A 51 11.92 -9.61 -5.40
N VAL A 52 12.55 -10.08 -6.48
CA VAL A 52 13.38 -11.30 -6.42
C VAL A 52 14.53 -11.14 -5.43
N ARG A 53 15.27 -10.02 -5.46
CA ARG A 53 16.35 -9.77 -4.49
C ARG A 53 15.86 -9.75 -3.04
N MET A 54 14.72 -9.13 -2.78
CA MET A 54 14.11 -9.12 -1.44
C MET A 54 13.76 -10.54 -0.98
N LEU A 55 13.21 -11.37 -1.86
CA LEU A 55 12.89 -12.77 -1.56
C LEU A 55 14.14 -13.66 -1.39
N GLU A 56 15.26 -13.29 -2.01
CA GLU A 56 16.57 -13.92 -1.82
C GLU A 56 17.27 -13.45 -0.53
N GLY A 57 16.68 -12.52 0.21
CA GLY A 57 17.17 -12.03 1.50
C GLY A 57 17.93 -10.70 1.45
N ASP A 58 17.87 -9.97 0.34
CA ASP A 58 18.63 -8.73 0.12
C ASP A 58 17.72 -7.49 0.03
N GLY A 59 17.98 -6.48 0.87
CA GLY A 59 17.40 -5.13 0.73
C GLY A 59 15.97 -4.93 1.24
N LEU A 60 15.31 -5.95 1.79
CA LEU A 60 13.93 -5.83 2.29
C LEU A 60 13.83 -4.94 3.52
N ALA A 61 14.74 -5.10 4.48
CA ALA A 61 14.68 -4.39 5.76
C ALA A 61 14.82 -2.86 5.57
N GLU A 62 15.79 -2.45 4.76
CA GLU A 62 16.05 -1.04 4.44
C GLU A 62 14.85 -0.41 3.73
N ARG A 63 14.34 -1.09 2.70
CA ARG A 63 13.19 -0.61 1.92
C ARG A 63 11.92 -0.54 2.77
N TRP A 64 11.73 -1.50 3.66
CA TRP A 64 10.59 -1.52 4.57
C TRP A 64 10.63 -0.35 5.56
N GLU A 65 11.81 -0.02 6.09
CA GLU A 65 12.00 1.12 6.98
C GLU A 65 11.71 2.46 6.28
N GLU A 66 12.18 2.63 5.05
CA GLU A 66 11.87 3.79 4.20
C GLU A 66 10.37 3.94 3.99
N TRP A 67 9.69 2.84 3.68
CA TRP A 67 8.25 2.86 3.47
C TRP A 67 7.47 3.25 4.73
N GLN A 68 7.85 2.75 5.91
CA GLN A 68 7.21 3.15 7.17
C GLN A 68 7.33 4.66 7.42
N LYS A 69 8.50 5.25 7.13
CA LYS A 69 8.72 6.70 7.27
C LYS A 69 7.80 7.49 6.34
N VAL A 70 7.69 7.08 5.08
CA VAL A 70 6.83 7.75 4.09
C VAL A 70 5.35 7.62 4.45
N GLU A 71 4.92 6.45 4.91
CA GLU A 71 3.52 6.22 5.31
C GLU A 71 3.12 7.10 6.51
N VAL A 72 3.99 7.23 7.52
CA VAL A 72 3.75 8.11 8.69
C VAL A 72 3.58 9.56 8.24
N VAL A 73 4.49 10.07 7.39
CA VAL A 73 4.39 11.42 6.84
C VAL A 73 3.10 11.61 6.05
N ARG A 74 2.72 10.64 5.23
CA ARG A 74 1.50 10.73 4.42
C ARG A 74 0.24 10.73 5.30
N GLN A 75 0.20 9.93 6.36
CA GLN A 75 -0.89 9.97 7.34
C GLN A 75 -0.95 11.33 8.05
N GLU A 76 0.18 11.93 8.41
CA GLU A 76 0.20 13.28 9.01
C GLU A 76 -0.36 14.35 8.07
N VAL A 77 -0.04 14.25 6.77
CA VAL A 77 -0.54 15.17 5.73
C VAL A 77 -2.04 14.97 5.47
N GLU A 78 -2.54 13.72 5.46
CA GLU A 78 -3.96 13.41 5.29
C GLU A 78 -4.82 13.79 6.54
N HIS A 79 -4.25 13.75 7.75
CA HIS A 79 -4.94 14.12 8.99
C HIS A 79 -4.72 15.58 9.41
N ALA A 80 -3.94 16.36 8.65
CA ALA A 80 -3.85 17.79 8.85
C ALA A 80 -5.25 18.41 8.64
N PRO A 81 -5.76 19.24 9.56
CA PRO A 81 -7.04 19.89 9.35
C PRO A 81 -6.96 20.67 8.05
N HIS A 82 -7.88 20.40 7.12
CA HIS A 82 -8.05 21.19 5.90
C HIS A 82 -8.19 22.66 6.28
N ARG A 83 -7.08 23.39 6.26
CA ARG A 83 -7.10 24.85 6.16
C ARG A 83 -7.62 25.13 4.77
N HIS A 84 -8.93 25.31 4.70
CA HIS A 84 -9.68 26.07 3.72
C HIS A 84 -8.76 26.88 2.79
N HIS A 85 -8.25 26.23 1.74
CA HIS A 85 -7.61 26.92 0.64
C HIS A 85 -8.76 27.42 -0.23
N GLU A 86 -9.18 28.63 0.12
CA GLU A 86 -9.52 29.72 -0.77
C GLU A 86 -9.84 29.26 -2.21
N TRP A 87 -11.14 29.25 -2.50
CA TRP A 87 -11.71 29.09 -3.82
C TRP A 87 -11.04 30.09 -4.76
N VAL A 88 -10.06 29.64 -5.56
CA VAL A 88 -9.61 30.38 -6.74
C VAL A 88 -10.61 30.03 -7.85
N PRO A 89 -11.45 30.97 -8.31
CA PRO A 89 -12.31 30.73 -9.46
C PRO A 89 -11.45 30.92 -10.69
N ASP A 90 -10.99 29.80 -11.26
CA ASP A 90 -10.89 29.61 -12.71
C ASP A 90 -10.18 28.28 -12.98
N SER A 91 -10.94 27.22 -13.27
CA SER A 91 -10.58 26.26 -14.31
C SER A 91 -11.77 25.38 -14.66
N ILE A 92 -12.23 25.64 -15.88
CA ILE A 92 -12.98 24.81 -16.81
C ILE A 92 -12.81 23.31 -16.56
N ASP A 93 -13.91 22.62 -16.28
CA ASP A 93 -14.36 21.39 -16.98
C ASP A 93 -15.58 20.80 -16.25
N ASN A 94 -16.73 21.45 -16.40
CA ASN A 94 -18.02 20.79 -16.18
C ASN A 94 -18.30 19.87 -17.38
N LEU A 95 -17.76 18.65 -17.39
CA LEU A 95 -18.37 17.57 -18.17
C LEU A 95 -19.30 16.77 -17.27
N HIS A 96 -20.59 17.11 -17.37
CA HIS A 96 -21.69 16.37 -16.77
C HIS A 96 -21.72 14.94 -17.32
N ALA A 97 -21.66 13.96 -16.43
CA ALA A 97 -21.86 12.55 -16.76
C ALA A 97 -23.33 12.31 -17.13
N VAL A 98 -23.70 12.57 -18.39
CA VAL A 98 -24.89 11.99 -19.00
C VAL A 98 -24.65 11.84 -20.49
N GLU A 99 -24.63 10.59 -20.95
CA GLU A 99 -25.10 10.13 -22.26
C GLU A 99 -24.73 8.64 -22.44
N LEU A 100 -25.12 7.79 -21.48
CA LEU A 100 -25.25 6.36 -21.73
C LEU A 100 -26.70 6.06 -22.14
N SER A 101 -27.06 6.48 -23.35
CA SER A 101 -28.24 5.98 -24.05
C SER A 101 -28.10 6.23 -25.56
N GLY A 102 -27.20 5.48 -26.20
CA GLY A 102 -27.26 5.33 -27.66
C GLY A 102 -28.36 4.34 -28.06
N PRO A 103 -29.06 4.54 -29.21
CA PRO A 103 -30.09 3.63 -29.67
C PRO A 103 -29.51 2.32 -30.20
N ARG A 104 -30.29 1.24 -30.05
CA ARG A 104 -30.04 -0.09 -30.62
C ARG A 104 -30.39 -0.14 -32.10
#